data_AF-A0A2N6CYL1-F1
#
_entry.id   AF-A0A2N6CYL1-F1
#
_cell.length_a   1.000
_cell.length_b   1.000
_cell.length_c   1.000
_cell.angle_alpha   90.00
_cell.angle_beta   90.00
_cell.angle_gamma   90.00
#
_symmetry.space_group_name_H-M   'P 1'
#
loop_
_entity.id
_entity.type
_entity.pdbx_description
1 polymer ?
#
loop_
_entity_poly.entity_id
_entity_poly.type
_entity_poly.pdbx_seq_one_letter_code
_entity_poly.pdbx_strand_id
1 'polypeptide(L)'
;MTETDKEIETTKQNLWYIRRDGQIKGPYPCGGVRRFVLLGRVTMEDQVSNDRKQWRPVSEVPDVIPPEVRKALAEGETDLLIASRMREDERNGRERRVSADDAEFKRRRKGERRQAELEIMQHHREAKTDLLERRGKKPLPLFSIGVVGVLVVLAIGFGFYLGAPESIPDPDCESKPAPGVNWRNCRMDGVQLDAADLDHALLNNGMFRRAKLSGGKFNDSDMKYVDLSVSDLSYAELKRAAMKGATLRHADLSYADLSGADLSFADLTGANLGGAKLQQARLDNAIWINGASCLPGSVGNCLVKQ
;
A
#
# COMPACT_ATOMS: atom_id res chain seq x y z
N MET A 1 -8.05 -7.89 39.64
CA MET A 1 -6.91 -8.11 38.72
C MET A 1 -7.20 -9.39 37.97
N THR A 2 -7.60 -9.27 36.70
CA THR A 2 -7.71 -10.38 35.75
C THR A 2 -7.21 -9.89 34.40
N GLU A 3 -6.67 -10.82 33.65
CA GLU A 3 -5.48 -10.70 32.78
C GLU A 3 -5.77 -10.20 31.36
N THR A 4 -6.85 -9.45 31.15
CA THR A 4 -7.33 -9.16 29.79
C THR A 4 -7.55 -7.67 29.49
N ASP A 5 -7.48 -6.81 30.51
CA ASP A 5 -7.70 -5.34 30.37
C ASP A 5 -6.40 -4.53 30.10
N LYS A 6 -5.30 -5.17 29.71
CA LYS A 6 -4.03 -4.46 29.40
C LYS A 6 -3.27 -4.92 28.16
N GLU A 7 -3.84 -5.82 27.35
CA GLU A 7 -3.24 -6.21 26.06
C GLU A 7 -3.80 -5.43 24.86
N ILE A 8 -4.50 -4.32 25.16
CA ILE A 8 -4.64 -3.17 24.26
C ILE A 8 -3.54 -2.17 24.66
N GLU A 9 -2.30 -2.64 24.74
CA GLU A 9 -1.15 -1.76 24.67
C GLU A 9 -1.07 -1.30 23.22
N THR A 10 -1.73 -0.17 22.98
CA THR A 10 -1.45 0.75 21.88
C THR A 10 -0.07 0.50 21.30
N THR A 11 -0.02 0.19 20.02
CA THR A 11 1.16 0.14 19.15
C THR A 11 1.82 1.52 19.16
N LYS A 12 2.40 1.93 20.29
CA LYS A 12 3.34 3.04 20.37
C LYS A 12 4.49 2.57 19.52
N GLN A 13 4.57 3.09 18.30
CA GLN A 13 5.79 3.00 17.51
C GLN A 13 6.94 3.34 18.46
N ASN A 14 7.79 2.36 18.80
CA ASN A 14 8.91 2.59 19.70
C ASN A 14 9.78 3.67 19.04
N LEU A 15 9.68 4.88 19.57
CA LEU A 15 10.38 6.05 19.10
C LEU A 15 11.80 6.03 19.66
N TRP A 16 12.77 6.29 18.80
CA TRP A 16 14.19 6.21 19.10
C TRP A 16 14.84 7.58 19.05
N TYR A 17 15.75 7.82 19.98
CA TYR A 17 16.64 8.96 20.01
C TYR A 17 18.04 8.48 19.64
N ILE A 18 18.78 9.30 18.90
CA ILE A 18 20.18 9.05 18.54
C ILE A 18 21.04 10.06 19.27
N ARG A 19 22.15 9.60 19.86
CA ARG A 19 23.16 10.43 20.52
C ARG A 19 24.52 10.23 19.86
N ARG A 20 25.11 11.34 19.43
CA ARG A 20 26.47 11.42 18.87
C ARG A 20 27.16 12.66 19.43
N ASP A 21 28.37 12.51 19.96
CA ASP A 21 29.18 13.60 20.50
C ASP A 21 28.42 14.52 21.48
N GLY A 22 27.59 13.92 22.33
CA GLY A 22 26.75 14.63 23.31
C GLY A 22 25.48 15.27 22.74
N GLN A 23 25.31 15.35 21.42
CA GLN A 23 24.08 15.85 20.79
C GLN A 23 23.03 14.75 20.67
N ILE A 24 21.81 15.04 21.14
CA ILE A 24 20.66 14.13 21.03
C ILE A 24 19.72 14.62 19.93
N LYS A 25 19.33 13.73 19.03
CA LYS A 25 18.34 13.99 17.97
C LYS A 25 17.21 12.96 18.01
N GLY A 26 16.02 13.35 17.57
CA GLY A 26 14.81 12.54 17.55
C GLY A 26 13.63 13.22 18.25
N PRO A 27 12.54 12.50 18.54
CA PRO A 27 12.36 11.06 18.31
C PRO A 27 12.21 10.70 16.82
N TYR A 28 12.70 9.53 16.44
CA TYR A 28 12.53 8.94 15.12
C TYR A 28 11.79 7.60 15.22
N PRO A 29 10.95 7.24 14.24
CA PRO A 29 10.46 5.86 14.15
C PRO A 29 11.63 4.91 13.91
N CYS A 30 11.51 3.65 14.35
CA CYS A 30 12.54 2.62 14.16
C CYS A 30 13.00 2.51 12.69
N GLY A 31 12.06 2.59 11.73
CA GLY A 31 12.37 2.61 10.29
C GLY A 31 13.24 3.79 9.86
N GLY A 32 13.07 4.97 10.47
CA GLY A 32 13.91 6.14 10.21
C GLY A 32 15.34 5.94 10.70
N VAL A 33 15.51 5.36 11.90
CA VAL A 33 16.84 5.02 12.41
C VAL A 33 17.52 3.96 11.54
N ARG A 34 16.80 2.89 11.16
CA ARG A 34 17.28 1.87 10.22
C ARG A 34 17.77 2.49 8.92
N ARG A 35 17.00 3.42 8.35
CA ARG A 35 17.39 4.12 7.13
C ARG A 35 18.66 4.96 7.31
N PHE A 36 18.81 5.65 8.45
CA PHE A 36 20.04 6.41 8.73
C PHE A 36 21.26 5.51 8.90
N VAL A 37 21.12 4.35 9.53
CA VAL A 37 22.18 3.33 9.63
C VAL A 37 22.53 2.80 8.24
N LEU A 38 21.51 2.46 7.43
CA LEU A 38 21.71 1.99 6.05
C LEU A 38 22.53 2.98 5.21
N LEU A 39 22.17 4.27 5.29
CA LEU A 39 22.84 5.36 4.57
C LEU A 39 24.19 5.78 5.20
N GLY A 40 24.62 5.15 6.29
CA GLY A 40 25.86 5.50 7.00
C GLY A 40 25.83 6.87 7.67
N ARG A 41 24.64 7.45 7.89
CA ARG A 41 24.45 8.71 8.62
C ARG A 41 24.53 8.52 10.13
N VAL A 42 24.21 7.31 10.57
CA VAL A 42 24.35 6.80 11.93
C VAL A 42 25.34 5.63 11.89
N THR A 43 26.35 5.65 12.75
CA THR A 43 27.40 4.62 12.79
C THR A 43 27.14 3.61 13.91
N MET A 44 27.92 2.53 13.95
CA MET A 44 27.73 1.47 14.95
C MET A 44 28.08 1.91 16.38
N GLU A 45 28.93 2.93 16.50
CA GLU A 45 29.39 3.54 17.75
C GLU A 45 28.43 4.60 18.28
N ASP A 46 27.55 5.14 17.44
CA ASP A 46 26.50 6.04 17.89
C ASP A 46 25.60 5.34 18.90
N GLN A 47 24.99 6.11 19.78
CA GLN A 47 24.12 5.55 20.81
C GLN A 47 22.65 5.78 20.46
N VAL A 48 21.81 4.80 20.76
CA VAL A 48 20.37 4.87 20.62
C VAL A 48 19.66 4.59 21.93
N SER A 49 18.50 5.22 22.11
CA SER A 49 17.67 5.09 23.30
C SER A 49 16.20 5.23 22.94
N ASN A 50 15.33 4.45 23.56
CA ASN A 50 13.87 4.58 23.44
C ASN A 50 13.24 5.37 24.60
N ASP A 51 13.98 5.61 25.69
CA ASP A 51 13.51 6.24 26.92
C ASP A 51 14.32 7.51 27.33
N ARG A 52 15.38 7.84 26.56
CA ARG A 52 16.40 8.88 26.82
C ARG A 52 17.25 8.66 28.08
N LYS A 53 17.04 7.57 28.82
CA LYS A 53 17.75 7.26 30.06
C LYS A 53 18.81 6.19 29.81
N GLN A 54 18.43 5.09 29.16
CA GLN A 54 19.32 4.01 28.79
C GLN A 54 19.84 4.20 27.37
N TRP A 55 21.15 4.35 27.24
CA TRP A 55 21.82 4.57 25.96
C TRP A 55 22.69 3.36 25.64
N ARG A 56 22.45 2.75 24.47
CA ARG A 56 23.22 1.61 23.99
C ARG A 56 23.83 1.93 22.63
N PRO A 57 25.06 1.49 22.32
CA PRO A 57 25.60 1.55 20.97
C PRO A 57 24.64 0.92 19.96
N VAL A 58 24.60 1.46 18.74
CA VAL A 58 23.78 0.91 17.64
C VAL A 58 24.14 -0.54 17.37
N SER A 59 25.42 -0.93 17.49
CA SER A 59 25.88 -2.31 17.34
C SER A 59 25.20 -3.31 18.28
N GLU A 60 24.71 -2.87 19.43
CA GLU A 60 24.09 -3.72 20.46
C GLU A 60 22.56 -3.77 20.35
N VAL A 61 21.98 -3.08 19.37
CA VAL A 61 20.52 -2.96 19.20
C VAL A 61 20.12 -3.49 17.83
N PRO A 62 19.89 -4.82 17.68
CA PRO A 62 19.60 -5.44 16.38
C PRO A 62 18.38 -4.84 15.66
N ASP A 63 17.42 -4.33 16.43
CA ASP A 63 16.20 -3.73 15.91
C ASP A 63 16.44 -2.51 15.03
N VAL A 64 17.51 -1.74 15.26
CA VAL A 64 17.81 -0.54 14.47
C VAL A 64 18.82 -0.79 13.35
N ILE A 65 19.36 -2.01 13.25
CA ILE A 65 20.32 -2.40 12.21
C ILE A 65 19.58 -3.12 11.07
N PRO A 66 19.59 -2.57 9.84
CA PRO A 66 19.03 -3.24 8.68
C PRO A 66 19.70 -4.59 8.38
N PRO A 67 18.96 -5.58 7.86
CA PRO A 67 19.52 -6.90 7.55
C PRO A 67 20.69 -6.83 6.56
N GLU A 68 20.66 -5.90 5.60
CA GLU A 68 21.75 -5.71 4.62
C GLU A 68 23.04 -5.24 5.29
N VAL A 69 22.93 -4.40 6.31
CA VAL A 69 24.09 -3.93 7.08
C VAL A 69 24.64 -5.06 7.95
N ARG A 70 23.76 -5.84 8.59
CA ARG A 70 24.19 -7.02 9.36
C ARG A 70 24.91 -8.04 8.50
N LYS A 71 24.37 -8.36 7.32
CA LYS A 71 24.97 -9.29 6.37
C LYS A 71 26.35 -8.80 5.91
N ALA A 72 26.44 -7.52 5.54
CA ALA A 72 27.73 -6.92 5.16
C ALA A 72 28.77 -6.95 6.29
N LEU A 73 28.35 -6.75 7.55
CA LEU A 73 29.25 -6.82 8.71
C LEU A 73 29.68 -8.25 9.06
N ALA A 74 28.78 -9.22 8.92
CA ALA A 74 29.03 -10.61 9.31
C ALA A 74 29.78 -11.40 8.23
N GLU A 75 29.42 -11.20 6.96
CA GLU A 75 29.85 -12.03 5.84
C GLU A 75 30.80 -11.28 4.88
N GLY A 76 30.95 -9.96 5.05
CA GLY A 76 31.73 -9.12 4.13
C GLY A 76 31.07 -8.89 2.76
N GLU A 77 29.86 -9.42 2.54
CA GLU A 77 29.12 -9.26 1.29
C GLU A 77 28.51 -7.85 1.20
N THR A 78 29.06 -7.01 0.33
CA THR A 78 28.69 -5.58 0.23
C THR A 78 27.71 -5.24 -0.90
N ASP A 79 27.49 -6.15 -1.85
CA ASP A 79 26.67 -5.89 -3.04
C ASP A 79 25.23 -5.51 -2.69
N LEU A 80 24.60 -6.29 -1.81
CA LEU A 80 23.23 -6.02 -1.34
C LEU A 80 23.15 -4.69 -0.59
N LEU A 81 24.16 -4.37 0.21
CA LEU A 81 24.24 -3.10 0.94
C LEU A 81 24.38 -1.91 -0.02
N ILE A 82 25.26 -2.03 -1.03
CA ILE A 82 25.47 -1.00 -2.04
C ILE A 82 24.18 -0.76 -2.84
N ALA A 83 23.50 -1.82 -3.28
CA ALA A 83 22.23 -1.73 -4.00
C ALA A 83 21.12 -1.08 -3.15
N SER A 84 20.99 -1.47 -1.88
CA SER A 84 20.02 -0.84 -0.96
C SER A 84 20.34 0.64 -0.70
N ARG A 85 21.63 1.01 -0.58
CA ARG A 85 22.05 2.41 -0.46
C ARG A 85 21.71 3.24 -1.70
N MET A 86 21.89 2.69 -2.91
CA MET A 86 21.54 3.39 -4.15
C MET A 86 20.04 3.68 -4.24
N ARG A 87 19.19 2.72 -3.85
CA ARG A 87 17.72 2.91 -3.85
C ARG A 87 17.27 4.00 -2.91
N GLU A 88 17.88 4.05 -1.72
CA GLU A 88 17.54 5.00 -0.67
C GLU A 88 18.20 6.38 -0.84
N ASP A 89 19.09 6.56 -1.83
CA ASP A 89 19.79 7.84 -2.06
C ASP A 89 18.86 8.87 -2.72
N GLU A 90 18.48 9.87 -1.94
CA GLU A 90 17.65 11.02 -2.36
C GLU A 90 18.45 12.15 -3.02
N ARG A 91 19.79 12.12 -2.96
CA ARG A 91 20.64 13.19 -3.49
C ARG A 91 20.48 13.30 -5.01
N ASN A 92 20.60 14.52 -5.54
CA ASN A 92 20.61 14.75 -6.98
C ASN A 92 22.04 14.73 -7.56
N GLY A 93 22.19 14.34 -8.83
CA GLY A 93 23.49 14.18 -9.49
C GLY A 93 24.18 15.51 -9.78
N ARG A 94 23.44 16.61 -9.65
CA ARG A 94 23.89 17.98 -9.90
C ARG A 94 24.23 18.75 -8.63
N GLU A 95 24.21 18.10 -7.47
CA GLU A 95 24.61 18.68 -6.20
C GLU A 95 26.14 18.80 -6.14
N ARG A 96 26.68 19.63 -7.02
CA ARG A 96 27.82 20.48 -6.76
C ARG A 96 27.39 21.90 -7.09
N ARG A 97 27.54 22.78 -6.11
CA ARG A 97 27.80 24.20 -6.37
C ARG A 97 29.05 24.26 -7.26
N VAL A 98 28.85 24.24 -8.57
CA VAL A 98 29.92 24.46 -9.54
C VAL A 98 30.04 25.98 -9.67
N SER A 99 30.76 26.60 -8.74
CA SER A 99 31.45 27.86 -9.05
C SER A 99 32.76 27.46 -9.73
N ALA A 100 33.10 28.09 -10.84
CA ALA A 100 34.15 27.68 -11.76
C ALA A 100 35.60 27.84 -11.23
N ASP A 101 35.82 28.11 -9.94
CA ASP A 101 37.14 28.39 -9.37
C ASP A 101 37.40 27.58 -8.10
N ASP A 102 38.04 26.41 -8.20
CA ASP A 102 38.12 25.47 -7.07
C ASP A 102 39.52 24.88 -6.79
N ALA A 103 40.59 25.60 -7.12
CA ALA A 103 41.93 25.27 -6.61
C ALA A 103 42.05 25.58 -5.10
N GLU A 104 41.34 26.60 -4.62
CA GLU A 104 41.36 27.07 -3.23
C GLU A 104 40.41 26.26 -2.32
N PHE A 105 39.27 25.82 -2.83
CA PHE A 105 38.27 25.06 -2.07
C PHE A 105 38.66 23.59 -1.84
N LYS A 106 39.47 23.01 -2.74
CA LYS A 106 40.14 21.71 -2.48
C LYS A 106 41.04 21.77 -1.25
N ARG A 107 41.67 22.92 -0.95
CA ARG A 107 42.50 23.10 0.26
C ARG A 107 41.67 23.23 1.53
N ARG A 108 40.43 23.74 1.45
CA ARG A 108 39.49 23.83 2.58
C ARG A 108 38.87 22.50 2.99
N ARG A 109 38.99 21.44 2.18
CA ARG A 109 38.53 20.08 2.52
C ARG A 109 39.48 19.30 3.45
N LYS A 110 40.05 19.98 4.45
CA LYS A 110 40.58 19.32 5.67
C LYS A 110 39.63 19.66 6.81
N GLY A 111 38.60 18.84 7.02
CA GLY A 111 37.74 19.02 8.20
C GLY A 111 36.45 18.22 8.24
N GLU A 112 35.73 18.08 7.13
CA GLU A 112 34.49 17.28 7.11
C GLU A 112 34.74 15.91 6.48
N ARG A 113 34.97 14.93 7.35
CA ARG A 113 35.10 13.49 7.05
C ARG A 113 33.83 12.94 6.39
N ARG A 114 33.66 13.13 5.10
CA ARG A 114 32.85 12.21 4.28
C ARG A 114 33.79 11.12 3.81
N GLN A 115 33.48 9.87 4.13
CA GLN A 115 34.19 8.71 3.57
C GLN A 115 34.25 8.82 2.04
N ALA A 116 35.30 8.27 1.43
CA ALA A 116 35.38 8.19 -0.02
C ALA A 116 34.13 7.45 -0.55
N GLU A 117 33.30 8.16 -1.30
CA GLU A 117 32.10 7.60 -1.91
C GLU A 117 32.50 6.71 -3.08
N LEU A 118 31.85 5.56 -3.23
CA LEU A 118 32.13 4.63 -4.32
C LEU A 118 31.71 5.24 -5.66
N GLU A 119 32.57 5.12 -6.68
CA GLU A 119 32.36 5.70 -8.01
C GLU A 119 31.02 5.29 -8.64
N ILE A 120 30.60 4.03 -8.43
CA ILE A 120 29.31 3.52 -8.91
C ILE A 120 28.09 4.27 -8.36
N MET A 121 28.17 4.79 -7.12
CA MET A 121 27.07 5.58 -6.53
C MET A 121 26.98 6.98 -7.16
N GLN A 122 28.12 7.54 -7.57
CA GLN A 122 28.16 8.83 -8.26
C GLN A 122 27.54 8.71 -9.64
N HIS A 123 27.97 7.72 -10.43
CA HIS A 123 27.42 7.46 -11.76
C HIS A 123 25.92 7.14 -11.74
N HIS A 124 25.45 6.36 -10.77
CA HIS A 124 24.01 6.08 -10.61
C HIS A 124 23.20 7.37 -10.46
N ARG A 125 23.68 8.32 -9.65
CA ARG A 125 22.99 9.58 -9.38
C ARG A 125 22.98 10.51 -10.59
N GLU A 126 24.09 10.59 -11.32
CA GLU A 126 24.19 11.36 -12.57
C GLU A 126 23.20 10.83 -13.61
N ALA A 127 23.19 9.52 -13.83
CA ALA A 127 22.27 8.87 -14.76
C ALA A 127 20.79 9.11 -14.39
N LYS A 128 20.43 8.99 -13.10
CA LYS A 128 19.09 9.28 -12.59
C LYS A 128 18.68 10.73 -12.89
N THR A 129 19.60 11.67 -12.74
CA THR A 129 19.33 13.11 -12.95
C THR A 129 19.14 13.44 -14.42
N ASP A 130 19.98 12.88 -15.30
CA ASP A 130 19.86 13.09 -16.74
C ASP A 130 18.55 12.52 -17.31
N LEU A 131 18.10 11.37 -16.80
CA LEU A 131 16.80 10.80 -17.17
C LEU A 131 15.63 11.72 -16.81
N LEU A 132 15.63 12.26 -15.58
CA LEU A 132 14.58 13.18 -15.12
C LEU A 132 14.54 14.46 -15.95
N GLU A 133 15.69 14.99 -16.37
CA GLU A 133 15.75 16.21 -17.17
C GLU A 133 15.38 16.02 -18.64
N ARG A 134 15.76 14.89 -19.24
CA ARG A 134 15.31 14.56 -20.60
C ARG A 134 13.78 14.52 -20.68
N ARG A 135 13.10 14.15 -19.59
CA ARG A 135 11.65 14.17 -19.49
C ARG A 135 11.06 15.58 -19.41
N GLY A 136 11.77 16.54 -18.81
CA GLY A 136 11.32 17.92 -18.63
C GLY A 136 11.56 18.86 -19.82
N LYS A 137 12.41 18.49 -20.79
CA LYS A 137 12.83 19.36 -21.91
C LYS A 137 12.12 19.10 -23.23
N LYS A 138 10.86 18.61 -23.22
CA LYS A 138 10.04 18.66 -24.44
C LYS A 138 9.30 20.00 -24.46
N PRO A 139 9.70 20.99 -25.30
CA PRO A 139 8.89 22.18 -25.45
C PRO A 139 7.54 21.75 -26.02
N LEU A 140 6.45 21.99 -25.28
CA LEU A 140 5.13 21.91 -25.89
C LEU A 140 5.10 22.95 -27.03
N PRO A 141 4.80 22.57 -28.27
CA PRO A 141 4.76 23.53 -29.37
C PRO A 141 3.68 24.58 -29.07
N LEU A 142 4.01 25.87 -29.06
CA LEU A 142 3.07 26.98 -28.75
C LEU A 142 1.75 26.91 -29.54
N PHE A 143 1.77 26.35 -30.75
CA PHE A 143 0.57 26.08 -31.56
C PHE A 143 -0.41 25.09 -30.90
N SER A 144 0.09 24.15 -30.10
CA SER A 144 -0.74 23.21 -29.33
C SER A 144 -1.43 23.88 -28.15
N ILE A 145 -0.89 24.96 -27.58
CA ILE A 145 -1.49 25.63 -26.42
C ILE A 145 -2.78 26.36 -26.81
N GLY A 146 -2.80 27.00 -27.99
CA GLY A 146 -4.02 27.66 -28.50
C GLY A 146 -5.13 26.66 -28.81
N VAL A 147 -4.80 25.56 -29.48
CA VAL A 147 -5.76 24.49 -29.81
C VAL A 147 -6.27 23.80 -28.55
N VAL A 148 -5.37 23.49 -27.61
CA VAL A 148 -5.75 22.90 -26.31
C VAL A 148 -6.61 23.88 -25.51
N GLY A 149 -6.29 25.17 -25.52
CA GLY A 149 -7.10 26.20 -24.84
C GLY A 149 -8.52 26.25 -25.39
N VAL A 150 -8.69 26.27 -26.71
CA VAL A 150 -10.02 26.24 -27.35
C VAL A 150 -10.76 24.94 -27.04
N LEU A 151 -10.09 23.78 -27.11
CA LEU A 151 -10.70 22.49 -26.77
C LEU A 151 -11.12 22.40 -25.29
N VAL A 152 -10.33 22.98 -24.38
CA VAL A 152 -10.67 23.04 -22.95
C VAL A 152 -11.88 23.94 -22.72
N VAL A 153 -11.94 25.12 -23.36
CA VAL A 153 -13.10 26.02 -23.27
C VAL A 153 -14.35 25.37 -23.86
N LEU A 154 -14.23 24.69 -25.01
CA LEU A 154 -15.33 23.93 -25.60
C LEU A 154 -15.76 22.77 -24.71
N ALA A 155 -14.83 22.02 -24.12
CA ALA A 155 -15.15 20.92 -23.21
C ALA A 155 -15.80 21.40 -21.91
N ILE A 156 -15.35 22.52 -21.35
CA ILE A 156 -15.96 23.15 -20.17
C ILE A 156 -17.36 23.65 -20.52
N GLY A 157 -17.50 24.41 -21.62
CA GLY A 157 -18.79 24.91 -22.10
C GLY A 157 -19.76 23.77 -22.45
N PHE A 158 -19.27 22.69 -23.03
CA PHE A 158 -20.04 21.49 -23.35
C PHE A 158 -20.41 20.70 -22.08
N GLY A 159 -19.54 20.65 -21.07
CA GLY A 159 -19.86 20.10 -19.75
C GLY A 159 -20.91 20.92 -19.01
N PHE A 160 -20.88 22.25 -19.12
CA PHE A 160 -21.96 23.11 -18.63
C PHE A 160 -23.26 22.93 -19.42
N TYR A 161 -23.18 22.64 -20.72
CA TYR A 161 -24.33 22.38 -21.59
C TYR A 161 -24.98 21.00 -21.33
N LEU A 162 -24.18 19.97 -21.03
CA LEU A 162 -24.65 18.62 -20.69
C LEU A 162 -25.06 18.45 -19.22
N GLY A 163 -24.80 19.45 -18.38
CA GLY A 163 -24.90 19.34 -16.93
C GLY A 163 -23.68 18.62 -16.34
N ALA A 164 -23.27 19.02 -15.14
CA ALA A 164 -22.26 18.28 -14.39
C ALA A 164 -22.73 16.81 -14.28
N PRO A 165 -21.85 15.82 -14.48
CA PRO A 165 -22.23 14.42 -14.25
C PRO A 165 -22.84 14.34 -12.85
N GLU A 166 -24.00 13.71 -12.76
CA GLU A 166 -24.73 13.51 -11.51
C GLU A 166 -23.72 13.01 -10.47
N SER A 167 -23.42 13.86 -9.47
CA SER A 167 -22.41 13.54 -8.48
C SER A 167 -22.87 12.27 -7.79
N ILE A 168 -22.08 11.19 -7.89
CA ILE A 168 -22.36 9.96 -7.14
C ILE A 168 -22.60 10.40 -5.70
N PRO A 169 -23.79 10.12 -5.12
CA PRO A 169 -24.12 10.58 -3.79
C PRO A 169 -23.00 10.26 -2.81
N ASP A 170 -22.82 11.08 -1.78
CA ASP A 170 -21.94 10.71 -0.68
C ASP A 170 -22.45 9.41 -0.06
N PRO A 171 -21.54 8.52 0.42
CA PRO A 171 -21.95 7.31 1.10
C PRO A 171 -22.74 7.65 2.37
N ASP A 172 -23.84 6.95 2.59
CA ASP A 172 -24.72 7.12 3.75
C ASP A 172 -24.77 5.81 4.55
N CYS A 173 -23.90 5.68 5.55
CA CYS A 173 -23.81 4.48 6.38
C CYS A 173 -24.99 4.31 7.36
N GLU A 174 -25.91 5.26 7.44
CA GLU A 174 -27.09 5.19 8.32
C GLU A 174 -28.38 4.88 7.56
N SER A 175 -28.32 4.94 6.22
CA SER A 175 -29.47 4.60 5.38
C SER A 175 -29.90 3.15 5.60
N LYS A 176 -31.21 2.90 5.46
CA LYS A 176 -31.76 1.55 5.55
C LYS A 176 -31.29 0.68 4.38
N PRO A 177 -31.27 -0.66 4.55
CA PRO A 177 -30.98 -1.59 3.46
C PRO A 177 -32.00 -1.42 2.33
N ALA A 178 -31.50 -1.20 1.11
CA ALA A 178 -32.31 -1.07 -0.08
C ALA A 178 -31.46 -1.34 -1.34
N PRO A 179 -32.08 -1.68 -2.47
CA PRO A 179 -31.39 -1.75 -3.75
C PRO A 179 -30.71 -0.41 -4.10
N GLY A 180 -29.49 -0.46 -4.61
CA GLY A 180 -28.72 0.73 -5.00
C GLY A 180 -28.17 1.55 -3.82
N VAL A 181 -28.29 1.06 -2.59
CA VAL A 181 -27.79 1.78 -1.41
C VAL A 181 -26.29 2.03 -1.50
N ASN A 182 -25.85 3.20 -1.03
CA ASN A 182 -24.47 3.63 -1.12
C ASN A 182 -23.78 3.55 0.25
N TRP A 183 -23.15 2.41 0.52
CA TRP A 183 -22.39 2.13 1.74
C TRP A 183 -20.88 2.01 1.49
N ARG A 184 -20.36 2.74 0.51
CA ARG A 184 -18.93 2.74 0.18
C ARG A 184 -18.11 3.19 1.38
N ASN A 185 -17.05 2.46 1.68
CA ASN A 185 -16.16 2.70 2.83
C ASN A 185 -16.84 2.63 4.21
N CYS A 186 -18.09 2.17 4.31
CA CYS A 186 -18.77 2.04 5.60
C CYS A 186 -18.19 0.91 6.44
N ARG A 187 -18.23 1.07 7.78
CA ARG A 187 -17.88 0.02 8.73
C ARG A 187 -19.13 -0.46 9.45
N MET A 188 -19.55 -1.68 9.13
CA MET A 188 -20.77 -2.33 9.59
C MET A 188 -20.46 -3.76 10.05
N ASP A 189 -19.36 -3.95 10.78
CA ASP A 189 -18.98 -5.26 11.31
C ASP A 189 -20.10 -5.83 12.20
N GLY A 190 -20.49 -7.09 11.98
CA GLY A 190 -21.53 -7.75 12.76
C GLY A 190 -22.96 -7.33 12.43
N VAL A 191 -23.19 -6.55 11.37
CA VAL A 191 -24.53 -6.13 10.96
C VAL A 191 -25.41 -7.34 10.61
N GLN A 192 -26.70 -7.24 10.91
CA GLN A 192 -27.69 -8.28 10.61
C GLN A 192 -28.58 -7.81 9.46
N LEU A 193 -28.42 -8.44 8.30
CA LEU A 193 -29.02 -8.12 7.02
C LEU A 193 -29.49 -9.40 6.30
N ASP A 194 -29.89 -10.41 7.06
CA ASP A 194 -30.43 -11.66 6.51
C ASP A 194 -31.63 -11.36 5.61
N ALA A 195 -31.64 -11.98 4.42
CA ALA A 195 -32.62 -11.77 3.35
C ALA A 195 -32.78 -10.31 2.89
N ALA A 196 -31.83 -9.42 3.19
CA ALA A 196 -31.88 -8.04 2.72
C ALA A 196 -31.75 -7.95 1.20
N ASP A 197 -32.50 -7.03 0.61
CA ASP A 197 -32.38 -6.69 -0.80
C ASP A 197 -31.39 -5.54 -0.98
N LEU A 198 -30.22 -5.85 -1.51
CA LEU A 198 -29.09 -4.97 -1.74
C LEU A 198 -28.58 -5.10 -3.18
N ASP A 199 -29.47 -5.47 -4.12
CA ASP A 199 -29.16 -5.48 -5.55
C ASP A 199 -28.67 -4.10 -5.99
N HIS A 200 -27.64 -4.06 -6.85
CA HIS A 200 -27.00 -2.82 -7.31
C HIS A 200 -26.36 -1.94 -6.22
N ALA A 201 -26.22 -2.43 -4.98
CA ALA A 201 -25.64 -1.65 -3.89
C ALA A 201 -24.15 -1.32 -4.16
N LEU A 202 -23.71 -0.17 -3.64
CA LEU A 202 -22.31 0.26 -3.67
C LEU A 202 -21.68 0.01 -2.29
N LEU A 203 -20.97 -1.11 -2.15
CA LEU A 203 -20.36 -1.60 -0.91
C LEU A 203 -18.82 -1.59 -0.96
N ASN A 204 -18.22 -1.07 -2.03
CA ASN A 204 -16.79 -1.15 -2.25
C ASN A 204 -15.98 -0.48 -1.12
N ASN A 205 -14.86 -1.09 -0.75
CA ASN A 205 -14.00 -0.77 0.40
C ASN A 205 -14.72 -0.81 1.78
N GLY A 206 -15.94 -1.34 1.87
CA GLY A 206 -16.66 -1.47 3.13
C GLY A 206 -16.08 -2.56 4.04
N MET A 207 -16.31 -2.43 5.34
CA MET A 207 -15.95 -3.42 6.37
C MET A 207 -17.21 -4.03 6.95
N PHE A 208 -17.50 -5.27 6.59
CA PHE A 208 -18.70 -6.03 6.96
C PHE A 208 -18.30 -7.34 7.65
N ARG A 209 -17.22 -7.36 8.44
CA ARG A 209 -16.71 -8.60 9.05
C ARG A 209 -17.75 -9.17 10.00
N ARG A 210 -17.92 -10.49 10.01
CA ARG A 210 -18.92 -11.19 10.85
C ARG A 210 -20.37 -10.74 10.58
N ALA A 211 -20.65 -10.15 9.42
CA ALA A 211 -22.01 -9.77 9.06
C ALA A 211 -22.88 -11.03 8.83
N LYS A 212 -24.18 -10.92 9.10
CA LYS A 212 -25.18 -11.92 8.74
C LYS A 212 -25.92 -11.44 7.50
N LEU A 213 -25.70 -12.10 6.39
CA LEU A 213 -26.17 -11.74 5.04
C LEU A 213 -26.83 -12.97 4.38
N SER A 214 -27.26 -13.95 5.17
CA SER A 214 -27.80 -15.21 4.65
C SER A 214 -29.05 -14.95 3.81
N GLY A 215 -29.10 -15.54 2.61
CA GLY A 215 -30.20 -15.33 1.65
C GLY A 215 -30.32 -13.89 1.12
N GLY A 216 -29.35 -13.00 1.39
CA GLY A 216 -29.37 -11.63 0.89
C GLY A 216 -29.16 -11.55 -0.62
N LYS A 217 -29.68 -10.48 -1.24
CA LYS A 217 -29.54 -10.22 -2.68
C LYS A 217 -28.54 -9.10 -2.92
N PHE A 218 -27.54 -9.38 -3.76
CA PHE A 218 -26.41 -8.52 -4.09
C PHE A 218 -26.08 -8.61 -5.59
N ASN A 219 -27.09 -8.89 -6.42
CA ASN A 219 -26.89 -9.01 -7.85
C ASN A 219 -26.43 -7.67 -8.41
N ASP A 220 -25.42 -7.71 -9.28
CA ASP A 220 -24.81 -6.53 -9.91
C ASP A 220 -24.29 -5.46 -8.91
N SER A 221 -24.04 -5.81 -7.65
CA SER A 221 -23.53 -4.88 -6.63
C SER A 221 -22.02 -4.64 -6.78
N ASP A 222 -21.56 -3.42 -6.47
CA ASP A 222 -20.14 -3.09 -6.41
C ASP A 222 -19.57 -3.40 -5.02
N MET A 223 -18.86 -4.52 -4.91
CA MET A 223 -18.31 -5.05 -3.67
C MET A 223 -16.78 -5.15 -3.72
N LYS A 224 -16.13 -4.34 -4.57
CA LYS A 224 -14.67 -4.39 -4.74
C LYS A 224 -13.99 -4.06 -3.43
N TYR A 225 -12.99 -4.86 -3.06
CA TYR A 225 -12.20 -4.67 -1.83
C TYR A 225 -13.02 -4.64 -0.54
N VAL A 226 -14.25 -5.17 -0.54
CA VAL A 226 -15.04 -5.31 0.68
C VAL A 226 -14.37 -6.34 1.61
N ASP A 227 -14.41 -6.10 2.91
CA ASP A 227 -14.02 -7.07 3.92
C ASP A 227 -15.26 -7.77 4.49
N LEU A 228 -15.45 -9.01 4.10
CA LEU A 228 -16.53 -9.91 4.52
C LEU A 228 -15.98 -11.08 5.35
N SER A 229 -14.79 -10.93 5.96
CA SER A 229 -14.18 -12.00 6.75
C SER A 229 -15.14 -12.53 7.82
N VAL A 230 -15.27 -13.86 7.90
CA VAL A 230 -16.12 -14.56 8.88
C VAL A 230 -17.63 -14.23 8.77
N SER A 231 -18.08 -13.70 7.64
CA SER A 231 -19.50 -13.37 7.41
C SER A 231 -20.29 -14.58 6.93
N ASP A 232 -21.58 -14.59 7.21
CA ASP A 232 -22.52 -15.58 6.68
C ASP A 232 -23.19 -15.01 5.43
N LEU A 233 -22.83 -15.52 4.26
CA LEU A 233 -23.46 -15.27 2.96
C LEU A 233 -24.10 -16.56 2.42
N SER A 234 -24.45 -17.52 3.28
CA SER A 234 -25.10 -18.75 2.84
C SER A 234 -26.40 -18.42 2.10
N TYR A 235 -26.67 -19.13 1.00
CA TYR A 235 -27.83 -18.90 0.11
C TYR A 235 -27.92 -17.50 -0.54
N ALA A 236 -26.90 -16.65 -0.44
CA ALA A 236 -26.95 -15.30 -1.01
C ALA A 236 -26.98 -15.32 -2.56
N GLU A 237 -27.66 -14.34 -3.15
CA GLU A 237 -27.64 -14.10 -4.60
C GLU A 237 -26.60 -13.04 -4.95
N LEU A 238 -25.50 -13.43 -5.58
CA LEU A 238 -24.35 -12.59 -5.91
C LEU A 238 -24.06 -12.61 -7.43
N LYS A 239 -25.11 -12.74 -8.25
CA LYS A 239 -24.93 -12.87 -9.72
C LYS A 239 -24.32 -11.58 -10.25
N ARG A 240 -23.23 -11.72 -11.02
CA ARG A 240 -22.48 -10.59 -11.60
C ARG A 240 -21.99 -9.55 -10.58
N ALA A 241 -21.93 -9.88 -9.29
CA ALA A 241 -21.38 -8.99 -8.28
C ALA A 241 -19.90 -8.69 -8.57
N ALA A 242 -19.48 -7.44 -8.41
CA ALA A 242 -18.11 -7.03 -8.62
C ALA A 242 -17.33 -7.15 -7.30
N MET A 243 -16.68 -8.27 -7.06
CA MET A 243 -16.01 -8.62 -5.79
C MET A 243 -14.48 -8.66 -5.92
N LYS A 244 -13.92 -7.92 -6.89
CA LYS A 244 -12.48 -7.89 -7.14
C LYS A 244 -11.74 -7.46 -5.87
N GLY A 245 -10.76 -8.26 -5.44
CA GLY A 245 -9.96 -7.98 -4.25
C GLY A 245 -10.72 -8.06 -2.93
N ALA A 246 -11.94 -8.62 -2.90
CA ALA A 246 -12.69 -8.81 -1.66
C ALA A 246 -11.98 -9.77 -0.70
N THR A 247 -12.11 -9.53 0.60
CA THR A 247 -11.64 -10.44 1.64
C THR A 247 -12.81 -11.28 2.15
N LEU A 248 -12.79 -12.59 1.88
CA LEU A 248 -13.83 -13.56 2.22
C LEU A 248 -13.29 -14.66 3.14
N ARG A 249 -12.21 -14.38 3.87
CA ARG A 249 -11.56 -15.35 4.75
C ARG A 249 -12.56 -15.93 5.74
N HIS A 250 -12.68 -17.25 5.78
CA HIS A 250 -13.61 -17.97 6.65
C HIS A 250 -15.10 -17.55 6.51
N ALA A 251 -15.48 -16.91 5.40
CA ALA A 251 -16.88 -16.61 5.12
C ALA A 251 -17.66 -17.89 4.75
N ASP A 252 -18.94 -17.95 5.11
CA ASP A 252 -19.84 -18.99 4.62
C ASP A 252 -20.50 -18.52 3.32
N LEU A 253 -20.22 -19.17 2.21
CA LEU A 253 -20.82 -18.94 0.89
C LEU A 253 -21.58 -20.20 0.42
N SER A 254 -21.93 -21.11 1.34
CA SER A 254 -22.62 -22.33 1.00
C SER A 254 -23.94 -22.04 0.30
N TYR A 255 -24.20 -22.75 -0.80
CA TYR A 255 -25.36 -22.56 -1.67
C TYR A 255 -25.54 -21.15 -2.27
N ALA A 256 -24.55 -20.26 -2.15
CA ALA A 256 -24.62 -18.93 -2.76
C ALA A 256 -24.54 -19.00 -4.30
N ASP A 257 -25.19 -18.05 -4.97
CA ASP A 257 -25.15 -17.93 -6.43
C ASP A 257 -24.17 -16.83 -6.87
N LEU A 258 -22.93 -17.21 -7.16
CA LEU A 258 -21.84 -16.34 -7.62
C LEU A 258 -21.73 -16.33 -9.16
N SER A 259 -22.79 -16.71 -9.88
CA SER A 259 -22.72 -16.84 -11.34
C SER A 259 -22.34 -15.51 -12.00
N GLY A 260 -21.25 -15.52 -12.77
CA GLY A 260 -20.71 -14.33 -13.44
C GLY A 260 -20.06 -13.28 -12.53
N ALA A 261 -19.90 -13.56 -11.23
CA ALA A 261 -19.24 -12.63 -10.30
C ALA A 261 -17.75 -12.44 -10.65
N ASP A 262 -17.21 -11.24 -10.40
CA ASP A 262 -15.77 -10.98 -10.52
C ASP A 262 -15.10 -11.13 -9.16
N LEU A 263 -14.48 -12.28 -8.91
CA LEU A 263 -13.70 -12.63 -7.72
C LEU A 263 -12.19 -12.49 -7.95
N SER A 264 -11.75 -11.81 -9.02
CA SER A 264 -10.33 -11.64 -9.32
C SER A 264 -9.59 -11.02 -8.12
N PHE A 265 -8.43 -11.55 -7.76
CA PHE A 265 -7.62 -11.12 -6.60
C PHE A 265 -8.32 -11.22 -5.23
N ALA A 266 -9.51 -11.85 -5.13
CA ALA A 266 -10.18 -12.04 -3.85
C ALA A 266 -9.45 -13.08 -2.99
N ASP A 267 -9.59 -12.98 -1.68
CA ASP A 267 -9.05 -13.94 -0.72
C ASP A 267 -10.17 -14.78 -0.10
N LEU A 268 -10.30 -16.03 -0.54
CA LEU A 268 -11.29 -16.99 -0.06
C LEU A 268 -10.71 -17.99 0.94
N THR A 269 -9.54 -17.73 1.54
CA THR A 269 -8.87 -18.69 2.44
C THR A 269 -9.82 -19.17 3.54
N GLY A 270 -10.07 -20.48 3.59
CA GLY A 270 -10.96 -21.10 4.57
C GLY A 270 -12.46 -20.81 4.40
N ALA A 271 -12.90 -20.19 3.30
CA ALA A 271 -14.31 -19.98 3.01
C ALA A 271 -15.03 -21.29 2.69
N ASN A 272 -16.31 -21.39 3.07
CA ASN A 272 -17.17 -22.54 2.73
C ASN A 272 -17.91 -22.28 1.42
N LEU A 273 -17.60 -23.03 0.36
CA LEU A 273 -18.29 -22.94 -0.95
C LEU A 273 -19.19 -24.15 -1.24
N GLY A 274 -19.57 -24.93 -0.21
CA GLY A 274 -20.40 -26.13 -0.39
C GLY A 274 -21.71 -25.82 -1.12
N GLY A 275 -21.89 -26.36 -2.33
CA GLY A 275 -23.09 -26.13 -3.14
C GLY A 275 -23.17 -24.76 -3.82
N ALA A 276 -22.13 -23.92 -3.71
CA ALA A 276 -22.10 -22.62 -4.37
C ALA A 276 -22.07 -22.76 -5.90
N LYS A 277 -22.77 -21.85 -6.60
CA LYS A 277 -22.76 -21.77 -8.06
C LYS A 277 -21.70 -20.77 -8.52
N LEU A 278 -20.70 -21.25 -9.25
CA LEU A 278 -19.59 -20.44 -9.73
C LEU A 278 -19.59 -20.31 -11.27
N GLN A 279 -20.69 -20.61 -11.96
CA GLN A 279 -20.69 -20.58 -13.42
C GLN A 279 -20.26 -19.20 -13.94
N GLN A 280 -19.25 -19.15 -14.81
CA GLN A 280 -18.68 -17.89 -15.34
C GLN A 280 -18.08 -16.94 -14.29
N ALA A 281 -17.92 -17.35 -13.02
CA ALA A 281 -17.25 -16.53 -12.02
C ALA A 281 -15.77 -16.37 -12.36
N ARG A 282 -15.24 -15.15 -12.34
CA ARG A 282 -13.84 -14.88 -12.65
C ARG A 282 -12.98 -14.99 -11.39
N LEU A 283 -11.94 -15.81 -11.43
CA LEU A 283 -11.09 -16.14 -10.28
C LEU A 283 -9.63 -15.79 -10.54
N ASP A 284 -9.35 -14.86 -11.46
CA ASP A 284 -8.00 -14.45 -11.85
C ASP A 284 -7.18 -14.03 -10.62
N ASN A 285 -6.11 -14.75 -10.28
CA ASN A 285 -5.20 -14.44 -9.16
C ASN A 285 -5.87 -14.43 -7.77
N ALA A 286 -7.04 -15.06 -7.60
CA ALA A 286 -7.66 -15.22 -6.29
C ALA A 286 -6.82 -16.16 -5.40
N ILE A 287 -6.88 -15.96 -4.08
CA ILE A 287 -6.40 -16.94 -3.09
C ILE A 287 -7.58 -17.87 -2.78
N TRP A 288 -7.44 -19.15 -3.09
CA TRP A 288 -8.51 -20.14 -3.02
C TRP A 288 -8.76 -20.61 -1.60
N ILE A 289 -9.82 -21.41 -1.42
CA ILE A 289 -10.26 -21.91 -0.10
C ILE A 289 -9.19 -22.68 0.68
N ASN A 290 -8.24 -23.31 -0.02
CA ASN A 290 -7.12 -24.03 0.56
C ASN A 290 -5.82 -23.21 0.65
N GLY A 291 -5.86 -21.91 0.33
CA GLY A 291 -4.71 -21.00 0.31
C GLY A 291 -3.90 -21.01 -0.98
N ALA A 292 -4.23 -21.85 -1.97
CA ALA A 292 -3.55 -21.85 -3.26
C ALA A 292 -3.92 -20.61 -4.10
N SER A 293 -2.99 -20.09 -4.89
CA SER A 293 -3.29 -18.99 -5.81
C SER A 293 -3.83 -19.51 -7.14
N CYS A 294 -4.99 -19.01 -7.56
CA CYS A 294 -5.59 -19.31 -8.86
C CYS A 294 -4.82 -18.62 -9.99
N LEU A 295 -4.62 -19.32 -11.09
CA LEU A 295 -3.95 -18.78 -12.27
C LEU A 295 -4.83 -17.78 -13.02
N PRO A 296 -4.24 -16.85 -13.79
CA PRO A 296 -4.98 -16.05 -14.78
C PRO A 296 -5.79 -16.96 -15.73
N GLY A 297 -7.01 -16.55 -16.07
CA GLY A 297 -7.95 -17.32 -16.87
C GLY A 297 -8.79 -18.33 -16.07
N SER A 298 -8.67 -18.37 -14.74
CA SER A 298 -9.54 -19.19 -13.90
C SER A 298 -10.98 -18.70 -13.98
N VAL A 299 -11.87 -19.50 -14.57
CA VAL A 299 -13.30 -19.20 -14.71
C VAL A 299 -14.12 -20.36 -14.17
N GLY A 300 -14.94 -20.08 -13.17
CA GLY A 300 -15.79 -21.01 -12.43
C GLY A 300 -15.08 -22.08 -11.61
N ASN A 301 -13.82 -22.37 -11.93
CA ASN A 301 -12.94 -23.22 -11.14
C ASN A 301 -11.58 -22.55 -10.99
N CYS A 302 -10.94 -22.74 -9.84
CA CYS A 302 -9.58 -22.29 -9.59
C CYS A 302 -8.57 -23.21 -10.29
N LEU A 303 -7.86 -22.67 -11.30
CA LEU A 303 -6.76 -23.39 -11.95
C LEU A 303 -5.49 -23.20 -11.12
N VAL A 304 -4.87 -24.29 -10.66
CA VAL A 304 -3.61 -24.26 -9.90
C VAL A 304 -2.48 -24.91 -10.71
N LYS A 305 -1.23 -24.47 -10.51
CA LYS A 305 -0.08 -25.20 -11.07
C LYS A 305 0.00 -26.57 -10.40
N GLN A 306 -0.01 -27.63 -11.22
CA GLN A 306 0.24 -29.01 -10.79
C GLN A 306 1.68 -29.16 -10.31
#